data_AF-A0A1M6ECB6-F1
#
_entry.id   AF-A0A1M6ECB6-F1
#
_cell.length_a   1.000
_cell.length_b   1.000
_cell.length_c   1.000
_cell.angle_alpha   90.00
_cell.angle_beta   90.00
_cell.angle_gamma   90.00
#
_symmetry.space_group_name_H-M   'P 1'
#
loop_
_entity.id
_entity.type
_entity.pdbx_description
1 polymer ?
#
loop_
_entity_poly.entity_id
_entity_poly.type
_entity_poly.pdbx_seq_one_letter_code
_entity_poly.pdbx_strand_id
1 'polypeptide(L)'
;MDAATSLKLFQLTQEFIPDAEKAREFVSRIEQTVDQKFDEKSNILVTKNDLHSEMTQLRKEMADNKNDTLKFIVMVGLGQVITIIGAILAIINFIR
;
A
#
# COMPACT_ATOMS: atom_id res chain seq x y z
N MET A 1 23.99 7.12 -7.96
CA MET A 1 25.19 6.34 -7.56
C MET A 1 26.16 7.22 -6.75
N ASP A 2 27.04 6.64 -5.93
CA ASP A 2 28.04 7.39 -5.14
C ASP A 2 29.35 7.64 -5.92
N ALA A 3 29.99 8.79 -5.70
CA ALA A 3 31.15 9.25 -6.46
C ALA A 3 32.37 8.31 -6.35
N ALA A 4 32.54 7.65 -5.21
CA ALA A 4 33.58 6.63 -5.02
C ALA A 4 33.38 5.41 -5.94
N THR A 5 32.13 5.08 -6.25
CA THR A 5 31.77 3.93 -7.10
C THR A 5 31.99 4.25 -8.57
N SER A 6 31.61 5.46 -9.02
CA SER A 6 31.89 5.96 -10.38
C SER A 6 33.39 6.00 -10.68
N LEU A 7 34.19 6.47 -9.71
CA LEU A 7 35.63 6.53 -9.85
C LEU A 7 36.25 5.13 -10.02
N LYS A 8 35.76 4.16 -9.25
CA LYS A 8 36.22 2.76 -9.32
C LYS A 8 35.83 2.09 -10.65
N LEU A 9 34.63 2.37 -11.14
CA LEU A 9 34.18 1.96 -12.47
C LEU A 9 35.07 2.56 -13.56
N PHE A 10 35.39 3.85 -13.47
CA PHE A 10 36.28 4.52 -14.43
C PHE A 10 37.69 3.92 -14.44
N GLN A 11 38.26 3.65 -13.26
CA GLN A 11 39.56 2.98 -13.13
C GLN A 11 39.57 1.59 -13.78
N LEU A 12 38.55 0.77 -13.49
CA LEU A 12 38.38 -0.54 -14.11
C LEU A 12 38.20 -0.44 -15.63
N THR A 13 37.51 0.59 -16.11
CA THR A 13 37.26 0.77 -17.54
C THR A 13 38.52 1.21 -18.28
N GLN A 14 39.38 2.01 -17.65
CA GLN A 14 40.67 2.43 -18.21
C GLN A 14 41.64 1.26 -18.43
N GLU A 15 41.50 0.15 -17.70
CA GLU A 15 42.31 -1.05 -17.93
C GLU A 15 42.05 -1.69 -19.31
N PHE A 16 40.86 -1.47 -19.87
CA PHE A 16 40.43 -2.05 -21.15
C PHE A 16 40.25 -1.01 -22.26
N ILE A 17 40.05 0.26 -21.90
CA ILE A 17 39.88 1.38 -22.83
C ILE A 17 40.96 2.44 -22.51
N PRO A 18 42.06 2.46 -23.28
CA PRO A 18 43.17 3.41 -23.06
C PRO A 18 42.76 4.88 -23.25
N ASP A 19 41.71 5.09 -24.05
CA ASP A 19 41.14 6.40 -24.34
C ASP A 19 40.24 6.85 -23.17
N ALA A 20 40.71 7.85 -22.44
CA ALA A 20 40.04 8.34 -21.24
C ALA A 20 38.66 8.97 -21.53
N GLU A 21 38.43 9.56 -22.70
CA GLU A 21 37.10 10.07 -23.06
C GLU A 21 36.12 8.93 -23.30
N LYS A 22 36.53 7.91 -24.06
CA LYS A 22 35.70 6.73 -24.32
C LYS A 22 35.41 5.92 -23.05
N ALA A 23 36.39 5.84 -22.14
CA ALA A 23 36.19 5.21 -20.84
C ALA A 23 35.17 5.98 -19.98
N ARG A 24 35.18 7.31 -19.97
CA ARG A 24 34.16 8.12 -19.29
C ARG A 24 32.78 7.94 -19.92
N GLU A 25 32.71 7.99 -21.25
CA GLU A 25 31.46 7.81 -21.97
C GLU A 25 30.84 6.44 -21.66
N PHE A 26 31.66 5.40 -21.63
CA PHE A 26 31.22 4.04 -21.31
C PHE A 26 30.68 3.92 -19.89
N VAL A 27 31.40 4.47 -18.89
CA VAL A 27 30.92 4.50 -17.49
C VAL A 27 29.61 5.26 -17.38
N SER A 28 29.49 6.42 -18.03
CA SER A 28 28.27 7.21 -18.03
C SER A 28 27.07 6.44 -18.60
N ARG A 29 27.27 5.70 -19.70
CA ARG A 29 26.22 4.83 -20.28
C ARG A 29 25.86 3.67 -19.36
N ILE A 30 26.81 3.10 -18.62
CA ILE A 30 26.55 2.06 -17.62
C ILE A 30 25.69 2.63 -16.50
N GLU A 31 26.08 3.76 -15.93
CA GLU A 31 25.33 4.43 -14.86
C GLU A 31 23.89 4.72 -15.29
N GLN A 32 23.72 5.30 -16.48
CA GLN A 32 22.41 5.57 -17.04
C GLN A 32 21.58 4.29 -17.22
N THR A 33 22.18 3.20 -17.71
CA THR A 33 21.48 1.92 -17.89
C THR A 33 21.09 1.29 -16.56
N VAL A 34 21.95 1.40 -15.54
CA VAL A 34 21.70 0.89 -14.20
C VAL A 34 20.57 1.67 -13.54
N ASP A 35 20.60 3.00 -13.59
CA ASP A 35 19.56 3.86 -13.02
C ASP A 35 18.22 3.58 -13.71
N GLN A 36 18.20 3.49 -15.05
CA GLN A 36 16.98 3.18 -15.79
C GLN A 36 16.38 1.81 -15.43
N LYS A 37 17.22 0.77 -15.29
CA LYS A 37 16.76 -0.56 -14.84
C LYS A 37 16.34 -0.58 -13.39
N PHE A 38 16.97 0.24 -12.56
CA PHE A 38 16.61 0.36 -11.15
C PHE A 38 15.24 1.03 -11.02
N ASP A 39 14.97 2.11 -11.75
CA ASP A 39 13.68 2.79 -11.77
C ASP A 39 12.56 1.89 -12.30
N GLU A 40 12.81 1.16 -13.40
CA GLU A 40 11.87 0.18 -13.93
C GLU A 40 11.49 -0.89 -12.90
N LYS A 41 12.46 -1.38 -12.13
CA LYS A 41 12.22 -2.39 -11.09
C LYS A 41 11.64 -1.79 -9.80
N SER A 42 12.03 -0.58 -9.44
CA SER A 42 11.54 0.13 -8.25
C SER A 42 10.02 0.34 -8.32
N ASN A 43 9.49 0.61 -9.51
CA ASN A 43 8.05 0.76 -9.70
C ASN A 43 7.25 -0.55 -9.61
N ILE A 44 7.92 -1.71 -9.76
CA ILE A 44 7.30 -3.04 -9.68
C ILE A 44 7.43 -3.61 -8.26
N LEU A 45 8.47 -3.23 -7.54
CA LEU A 45 8.75 -3.72 -6.20
C LEU A 45 7.96 -2.91 -5.17
N VAL A 46 6.92 -3.53 -4.62
CA VAL A 46 6.23 -3.01 -3.45
C VAL A 46 7.23 -2.89 -2.31
N THR A 47 7.41 -1.67 -1.77
CA THR A 47 8.33 -1.47 -0.66
C THR A 47 7.69 -1.90 0.66
N LYS A 48 8.51 -2.16 1.68
CA LYS A 48 8.01 -2.48 3.03
C LYS A 48 7.10 -1.39 3.60
N ASN A 49 7.35 -0.13 3.21
CA ASN A 49 6.55 1.01 3.64
C ASN A 49 5.16 1.01 2.96
N ASP A 50 5.09 0.64 1.68
CA ASP A 50 3.83 0.52 0.94
C ASP A 50 2.94 -0.56 1.55
N LEU A 51 3.50 -1.74 1.84
CA LEU A 51 2.80 -2.82 2.54
C LEU A 51 2.29 -2.39 3.92
N HIS A 52 3.10 -1.62 4.66
CA HIS A 52 2.71 -1.15 5.99
C HIS A 52 1.56 -0.14 5.93
N SER A 53 1.60 0.75 4.94
CA SER A 53 0.54 1.72 4.68
C SER A 53 -0.78 1.04 4.33
N GLU A 54 -0.77 0.13 3.34
CA GLU A 54 -1.96 -0.63 2.94
C GLU A 54 -2.52 -1.47 4.09
N MET A 55 -1.66 -2.13 4.87
CA MET A 55 -2.12 -2.95 5.99
C MET A 55 -2.74 -2.09 7.10
N THR A 56 -2.27 -0.87 7.29
CA THR A 56 -2.85 0.08 8.25
C THR A 56 -4.21 0.57 7.77
N GLN A 57 -4.35 0.87 6.48
CA GLN A 57 -5.63 1.24 5.87
C GLN A 57 -6.65 0.10 5.97
N LEU A 58 -6.27 -1.14 5.62
CA LEU A 58 -7.11 -2.33 5.76
C LEU A 58 -7.59 -2.55 7.20
N ARG A 59 -6.72 -2.35 8.19
CA ARG A 59 -7.10 -2.47 9.61
C ARG A 59 -8.12 -1.41 10.01
N LYS A 60 -7.98 -0.19 9.50
CA LYS A 60 -8.92 0.91 9.75
C LYS A 60 -10.28 0.61 9.12
N GLU A 61 -10.32 0.23 7.85
CA GLU A 61 -11.55 -0.15 7.16
C GLU A 61 -12.26 -1.33 7.85
N MET A 62 -11.50 -2.33 8.32
CA MET A 62 -12.07 -3.43 9.11
C MET A 62 -12.66 -2.96 10.45
N ALA A 63 -12.01 -2.01 11.13
CA ALA A 63 -12.51 -1.46 12.39
C ALA A 63 -13.80 -0.64 12.16
N ASP A 64 -13.82 0.17 11.11
CA ASP A 64 -14.97 1.00 10.73
C ASP A 64 -16.16 0.11 10.32
N ASN A 65 -15.94 -0.91 9.49
CA ASN A 65 -16.98 -1.87 9.10
C ASN A 65 -17.54 -2.66 10.30
N LYS A 66 -16.71 -3.02 11.28
CA LYS A 66 -17.17 -3.66 12.51
C LYS A 66 -18.07 -2.72 13.32
N ASN A 67 -17.70 -1.46 13.42
CA ASN A 67 -18.48 -0.45 14.14
C ASN A 67 -19.85 -0.23 13.48
N ASP A 68 -19.90 -0.13 12.16
CA ASP A 68 -21.15 0.06 11.43
C ASP A 68 -22.05 -1.17 11.50
N THR A 69 -21.47 -2.37 11.46
CA THR A 69 -22.20 -3.62 11.70
C THR A 69 -22.82 -3.64 13.10
N LEU A 70 -22.08 -3.23 14.13
CA LEU A 70 -22.60 -3.17 15.51
C LEU A 70 -23.75 -2.17 15.63
N LYS A 71 -23.61 -0.96 15.07
CA LYS A 71 -24.68 0.04 15.06
C LYS A 71 -25.93 -0.48 14.37
N PHE A 72 -25.76 -1.16 13.23
CA PHE A 72 -26.88 -1.74 12.49
C PHE A 72 -27.60 -2.82 13.31
N ILE A 73 -26.85 -3.73 13.94
CA ILE A 73 -27.42 -4.77 14.82
C ILE A 73 -28.23 -4.14 15.96
N VAL A 74 -27.69 -3.12 16.62
CA VAL A 74 -28.41 -2.40 17.69
C VAL A 74 -29.68 -1.75 17.17
N MET A 75 -29.61 -1.07 16.02
CA MET A 75 -30.76 -0.40 15.42
C MET A 75 -31.89 -1.38 15.07
N VAL A 76 -31.55 -2.50 14.42
CA VAL A 76 -32.50 -3.56 14.07
C VAL A 76 -33.08 -4.20 15.33
N GLY A 77 -32.24 -4.50 16.33
CA GLY A 77 -32.69 -5.08 17.60
C GLY A 77 -33.70 -4.21 18.32
N LEU A 78 -33.46 -2.89 18.41
CA LEU A 78 -34.41 -1.95 19.01
C LEU A 78 -35.74 -1.89 18.24
N GLY A 79 -35.69 -1.88 16.90
CA GLY A 79 -36.89 -1.91 16.06
C GLY A 79 -37.73 -3.19 16.28
N GLN A 80 -37.08 -4.34 16.42
CA GLN A 80 -37.76 -5.62 16.69
C GLN A 80 -38.47 -5.60 18.05
N VAL A 81 -37.82 -5.08 19.10
CA VAL A 81 -38.43 -4.99 20.44
C VAL A 81 -39.70 -4.14 20.41
N ILE A 82 -39.64 -2.96 19.78
CA ILE A 82 -40.81 -2.06 19.65
C ILE A 82 -41.94 -2.77 18.90
N THR A 83 -41.61 -3.46 17.80
CA THR A 83 -42.59 -4.18 16.97
C THR A 83 -43.28 -5.30 17.76
N ILE A 84 -42.53 -6.08 18.53
CA ILE A 84 -43.08 -7.16 19.37
C ILE A 84 -44.01 -6.60 20.44
N ILE A 85 -43.60 -5.54 21.15
CA ILE A 85 -44.44 -4.90 22.18
C ILE A 85 -45.73 -4.36 21.57
N GLY A 86 -45.63 -3.67 20.43
CA GLY A 86 -46.80 -3.14 19.71
C GLY A 86 -47.76 -4.25 19.29
N ALA A 87 -47.25 -5.38 18.79
CA ALA A 87 -48.07 -6.53 18.42
C ALA A 87 -48.80 -7.13 19.63
N ILE A 88 -48.12 -7.30 20.77
CA ILE A 88 -48.73 -7.83 22.00
C ILE A 88 -49.85 -6.91 22.49
N LEU A 89 -49.63 -5.59 22.52
CA LEU A 89 -50.65 -4.63 22.95
C LEU A 89 -51.86 -4.61 22.01
N ALA A 90 -51.64 -4.70 20.70
CA ALA A 90 -52.71 -4.78 19.71
C ALA A 90 -53.57 -6.03 19.92
N ILE A 91 -52.95 -7.18 20.20
CA ILE A 91 -53.66 -8.43 20.51
C ILE A 91 -54.49 -8.29 21.79
N ILE A 92 -53.91 -7.74 22.87
CA ILE A 92 -54.64 -7.53 24.14
C ILE A 92 -55.87 -6.63 23.92
N ASN A 93 -55.71 -5.54 23.16
CA ASN A 93 -56.80 -4.61 22.88
C ASN A 93 -57.86 -5.20 21.93
N PHE A 94 -57.50 -6.17 21.08
CA PHE A 94 -58.45 -6.86 20.21
C PHE A 94 -59.28 -7.93 20.95
N ILE A 95 -58.70 -8.56 21.99
CA ILE A 95 -59.37 -9.60 22.78
C ILE A 95 -60.30 -9.00 23.86
N ARG A 96 -60.03 -7.77 24.30
CA ARG A 96 -60.79 -7.07 25.34
C ARG A 96 -62.01 -6.35 24.77
#